data_AF-A0A0Q4QP87-F1
#
_entry.id   AF-A0A0Q4QP87-F1
#
_cell.length_a   1.000
_cell.length_b   1.000
_cell.length_c   1.000
_cell.angle_alpha   90.00
_cell.angle_beta   90.00
_cell.angle_gamma   90.00
#
_symmetry.space_group_name_H-M   'P 1'
#
loop_
_entity.id
_entity.type
_entity.pdbx_description
1 polymer ?
#
loop_
_entity_poly.entity_id
_entity_poly.type
_entity_poly.pdbx_seq_one_letter_code
_entity_poly.pdbx_strand_id
1 'polypeptide(L)'
;MKELPNVTIGSEAIRKTLTALINEFIRVENSETGLEYQVRSNYIRGQIDLLTTMINEKWQVKDTGQSYYEHLNTLVQVYSLMGVWQIDKLQPAAVTGKHKFRWRK
;
A
#
# COMPACT_ATOMS: atom_id res chain seq x y z
N MET A 1 -10.66 25.74 -24.95
CA MET A 1 -10.51 24.66 -23.94
C MET A 1 -9.35 25.07 -23.04
N LYS A 2 -9.49 25.07 -21.71
CA LYS A 2 -8.34 25.34 -20.83
C LYS A 2 -7.49 24.08 -20.76
N GLU A 3 -6.21 24.19 -21.07
CA GLU A 3 -5.26 23.10 -20.87
C GLU A 3 -5.04 22.88 -19.38
N LEU A 4 -4.84 21.62 -18.99
CA LEU A 4 -4.49 21.29 -17.61
C LEU A 4 -3.03 21.69 -17.35
N PRO A 5 -2.71 22.21 -16.15
CA PRO A 5 -1.34 22.55 -15.81
C PRO A 5 -0.49 21.27 -15.72
N ASN A 6 0.72 21.33 -16.24
CA ASN A 6 1.73 20.31 -15.99
C ASN A 6 2.21 20.41 -14.54
N VAL A 7 2.25 19.28 -13.85
CA VAL A 7 2.75 19.17 -12.48
C VAL A 7 3.96 18.26 -12.48
N THR A 8 5.10 18.78 -12.02
CA THR A 8 6.32 18.00 -11.80
C THR A 8 6.44 17.67 -10.33
N ILE A 9 6.49 16.38 -10.00
CA ILE A 9 6.69 15.92 -8.63
C ILE A 9 8.12 15.39 -8.49
N GLY A 10 8.86 15.91 -7.51
CA GLY A 10 10.22 15.46 -7.24
C GLY A 10 10.27 14.02 -6.72
N SER A 11 11.30 13.27 -7.11
CA SER A 11 11.47 11.86 -6.70
C SER A 11 11.52 11.67 -5.18
N GLU A 12 12.09 12.63 -4.44
CA GLU A 12 12.10 12.61 -2.97
C GLU A 12 10.70 12.75 -2.37
N ALA A 13 9.85 13.61 -2.95
CA ALA A 13 8.47 13.78 -2.51
C ALA A 13 7.65 12.49 -2.75
N ILE A 14 7.87 11.83 -3.89
CA ILE A 14 7.25 10.53 -4.19
C ILE A 14 7.69 9.49 -3.16
N ARG A 15 9.00 9.37 -2.90
CA ARG A 15 9.53 8.42 -1.91
C ARG A 15 8.94 8.67 -0.51
N LYS A 16 8.94 9.92 -0.03
CA LYS A 16 8.37 10.27 1.28
C LYS A 16 6.88 9.93 1.36
N THR A 17 6.12 10.22 0.30
CA THR A 17 4.69 9.93 0.24
C THR A 17 4.42 8.43 0.23
N LEU A 18 5.15 7.66 -0.59
CA LEU A 18 5.05 6.19 -0.60
C LEU A 18 5.42 5.59 0.76
N THR A 19 6.51 6.03 1.39
CA THR A 19 6.90 5.60 2.74
C THR A 19 5.75 5.82 3.74
N ALA A 20 5.16 7.01 3.75
CA ALA A 20 4.07 7.35 4.67
C ALA A 20 2.83 6.48 4.45
N LEU A 21 2.42 6.30 3.18
CA LEU A 21 1.27 5.47 2.83
C LEU A 21 1.48 4.00 3.20
N ILE A 22 2.67 3.45 2.94
CA ILE A 22 2.99 2.06 3.28
C ILE A 22 3.01 1.88 4.80
N ASN A 23 3.59 2.81 5.57
CA ASN A 23 3.55 2.75 7.03
C ASN A 23 2.12 2.81 7.57
N GLU A 24 1.27 3.65 7.00
CA GLU A 24 -0.14 3.73 7.39
C GLU A 24 -0.91 2.45 7.03
N PHE A 25 -0.62 1.86 5.88
CA PHE A 25 -1.13 0.54 5.51
C PHE A 25 -0.74 -0.51 6.55
N ILE A 26 0.54 -0.58 6.93
CA ILE A 26 1.05 -1.51 7.95
C ILE A 26 0.35 -1.26 9.31
N ARG A 27 0.13 0.01 9.69
CA ARG A 27 -0.61 0.35 10.91
C ARG A 27 -2.03 -0.18 10.87
N VAL A 28 -2.76 0.07 9.79
CA VAL A 28 -4.15 -0.39 9.60
C VAL A 28 -4.21 -1.92 9.64
N GLU A 29 -3.30 -2.60 8.93
CA GLU A 29 -3.24 -4.07 8.92
C GLU A 29 -3.04 -4.67 10.31
N ASN A 30 -2.30 -3.98 11.19
CA ASN A 30 -1.98 -4.47 12.51
C ASN A 30 -2.99 -4.10 13.61
N SER A 31 -3.64 -2.94 13.48
CA SER A 31 -4.43 -2.33 14.56
C SER A 31 -5.93 -2.31 14.34
N GLU A 32 -6.40 -2.41 13.09
CA GLU A 32 -7.82 -2.26 12.77
C GLU A 32 -8.47 -3.60 12.40
N THR A 33 -9.78 -3.71 12.65
CA THR A 33 -10.57 -4.91 12.32
C THR A 33 -11.98 -4.53 11.84
N GLY A 34 -12.72 -5.50 11.30
CA GLY A 34 -14.11 -5.28 10.89
C GLY A 34 -14.26 -4.35 9.69
N LEU A 35 -15.38 -3.61 9.64
CA LEU A 35 -15.73 -2.77 8.50
C LEU A 35 -14.78 -1.58 8.33
N GLU A 36 -14.37 -0.95 9.44
CA GLU A 36 -13.44 0.18 9.42
C GLU A 36 -12.11 -0.20 8.78
N TYR A 37 -11.58 -1.38 9.12
CA TYR A 37 -10.40 -1.94 8.49
C TYR A 37 -10.55 -2.06 6.97
N GLN A 38 -11.68 -2.58 6.48
CA GLN A 38 -11.88 -2.77 5.04
C GLN A 38 -11.86 -1.43 4.31
N VAL A 39 -12.58 -0.45 4.85
CA VAL A 39 -12.68 0.88 4.24
C VAL A 39 -11.31 1.55 4.20
N ARG A 40 -10.59 1.57 5.33
CA ARG A 40 -9.28 2.23 5.41
C ARG A 40 -8.20 1.49 4.63
N SER A 41 -8.14 0.15 4.74
CA SER A 41 -7.19 -0.67 3.98
C SER A 41 -7.38 -0.46 2.47
N ASN A 42 -8.63 -0.51 1.97
CA ASN A 42 -8.90 -0.27 0.55
C ASN A 42 -8.56 1.16 0.10
N TYR A 43 -8.86 2.15 0.95
CA TYR A 43 -8.55 3.56 0.65
C TYR A 43 -7.04 3.79 0.49
N ILE A 44 -6.24 3.30 1.43
CA ILE A 44 -4.78 3.46 1.39
C ILE A 44 -4.18 2.72 0.20
N ARG A 45 -4.66 1.50 -0.09
CA ARG A 45 -4.23 0.75 -1.28
C ARG A 45 -4.49 1.53 -2.56
N GLY A 46 -5.67 2.14 -2.70
CA GLY A 46 -5.98 2.99 -3.84
C GLY A 46 -5.03 4.19 -3.97
N GLN A 47 -4.62 4.80 -2.86
CA GLN A 47 -3.64 5.90 -2.88
C GLN A 47 -2.25 5.43 -3.31
N ILE A 48 -1.81 4.26 -2.82
CA ILE A 48 -0.55 3.64 -3.23
C ILE A 48 -0.60 3.33 -4.73
N ASP A 49 -1.65 2.66 -5.20
CA ASP A 49 -1.81 2.24 -6.59
C ASP A 49 -1.86 3.41 -7.57
N LEU A 50 -2.47 4.53 -7.16
CA LEU A 50 -2.47 5.78 -7.94
C LEU A 50 -1.05 6.33 -8.08
N LEU A 51 -0.31 6.42 -6.98
CA LEU A 51 1.03 6.98 -6.96
C LEU A 51 2.03 6.08 -7.72
N THR A 52 1.93 4.76 -7.57
CA THR A 52 2.78 3.80 -8.30
C THR A 52 2.45 3.80 -9.79
N THR A 53 1.18 3.98 -10.17
CA THR A 53 0.78 4.16 -11.57
C THR A 53 1.44 5.39 -12.20
N MET A 54 1.57 6.50 -11.47
CA MET A 54 2.22 7.73 -11.97
C MET A 54 3.72 7.52 -12.26
N ILE A 55 4.36 6.55 -11.62
CA ILE A 55 5.77 6.17 -11.84
C ILE A 55 5.93 4.88 -12.65
N ASN A 56 4.84 4.41 -13.28
CA ASN A 56 4.80 3.22 -14.12
C ASN A 56 5.09 1.88 -13.39
N GLU A 57 4.77 1.78 -12.10
CA GLU A 57 4.91 0.59 -11.26
C GLU A 57 3.55 -0.02 -10.88
N LYS A 58 2.78 -0.43 -11.89
CA LYS A 58 1.43 -0.97 -11.63
C LYS A 58 1.53 -2.37 -11.02
N TRP A 59 0.82 -2.59 -9.92
CA TRP A 59 0.65 -3.94 -9.40
C TRP A 59 -0.25 -4.76 -10.33
N GLN A 60 0.27 -5.88 -10.84
CA GLN A 60 -0.46 -6.77 -11.74
C GLN A 60 -0.39 -8.21 -11.25
N VAL A 61 -1.40 -8.62 -10.47
CA VAL A 61 -1.53 -9.99 -9.94
C VAL A 61 -1.46 -11.04 -11.04
N LYS A 62 -2.14 -10.79 -12.16
CA LYS A 62 -2.27 -11.78 -13.25
C LYS A 62 -0.93 -12.05 -13.95
N ASP A 63 -0.06 -11.06 -13.98
CA ASP A 63 1.18 -11.12 -14.76
C ASP A 63 2.38 -11.58 -13.92
N THR A 64 2.30 -11.41 -12.59
CA THR A 64 3.40 -11.69 -11.67
C THR A 64 3.14 -12.84 -10.70
N GLY A 65 1.88 -13.17 -10.43
CA GLY A 65 1.50 -14.06 -9.32
C GLY A 65 1.82 -13.48 -7.93
N GLN A 66 2.31 -12.23 -7.88
CA GLN A 66 2.79 -11.58 -6.66
C GLN A 66 1.62 -11.11 -5.80
N SER A 67 1.65 -11.44 -4.52
CA SER A 67 0.72 -10.87 -3.55
C SER A 67 0.95 -9.37 -3.38
N TYR A 68 -0.07 -8.65 -2.91
CA TYR A 68 0.07 -7.21 -2.69
C TYR A 68 1.16 -6.88 -1.66
N TYR A 69 1.30 -7.75 -0.65
CA TYR A 69 2.30 -7.63 0.40
C TYR A 69 3.73 -7.72 -0.15
N GLU A 70 3.96 -8.70 -1.03
CA GLU A 70 5.24 -8.84 -1.72
C GLU A 70 5.50 -7.64 -2.64
N HIS A 71 4.47 -7.14 -3.33
CA HIS A 71 4.59 -5.94 -4.16
C HIS A 71 5.04 -4.72 -3.35
N LEU A 72 4.43 -4.48 -2.18
CA LEU A 72 4.85 -3.40 -1.29
C LEU A 72 6.31 -3.57 -0.84
N ASN A 73 6.74 -4.79 -0.52
CA ASN A 73 8.14 -5.06 -0.16
C ASN A 73 9.08 -4.78 -1.33
N THR A 74 8.72 -5.16 -2.56
CA THR A 74 9.48 -4.82 -3.77
C THR A 74 9.61 -3.31 -3.94
N LEU A 75 8.54 -2.54 -3.78
CA LEU A 75 8.59 -1.07 -3.87
C LEU A 75 9.56 -0.47 -2.84
N VAL A 76 9.53 -0.97 -1.60
CA VAL A 76 10.44 -0.51 -0.53
C VAL A 76 11.90 -0.74 -0.92
N GLN A 77 12.21 -1.91 -1.48
CA GLN A 77 13.56 -2.27 -1.88
C GLN A 77 14.03 -1.49 -3.11
N VAL A 78 13.25 -1.49 -4.19
CA VAL A 78 13.59 -0.85 -5.47
C VAL A 78 13.79 0.66 -5.32
N TYR A 79 12.93 1.32 -4.55
CA TYR A 79 12.99 2.77 -4.35
C TYR A 79 13.74 3.21 -3.11
N SER A 80 14.33 2.26 -2.36
CA SER A 80 15.05 2.55 -1.11
C SER A 80 14.23 3.43 -0.17
N LEU A 81 12.98 3.03 0.08
CA LEU A 81 12.02 3.79 0.90
C LEU A 81 12.45 3.78 2.37
N MET A 82 13.29 4.74 2.74
CA MET A 82 13.79 4.89 4.10
C MET A 82 12.63 5.18 5.07
N GLY A 83 12.66 4.52 6.23
CA GLY A 83 11.68 4.74 7.30
C GLY A 83 10.41 3.91 7.21
N VAL A 84 10.32 2.93 6.31
CA VAL A 84 9.24 1.93 6.38
C VAL A 84 9.51 0.96 7.52
N TRP A 85 8.53 0.78 8.41
CA TRP A 85 8.68 -0.02 9.63
C TRP A 85 8.01 -1.37 9.48
N GLN A 86 8.70 -2.44 9.88
CA GLN A 86 8.13 -3.79 10.00
C GLN A 86 7.52 -4.36 8.70
N ILE A 87 8.04 -3.95 7.53
CA ILE A 87 7.56 -4.46 6.23
C ILE A 87 7.73 -5.98 6.12
N ASP A 88 8.76 -6.53 6.76
CA ASP A 88 9.08 -7.95 6.87
C ASP A 88 8.03 -8.75 7.67
N LYS A 89 7.29 -8.06 8.55
CA LYS A 89 6.21 -8.65 9.36
C LYS A 89 4.85 -8.56 8.71
N LEU A 90 4.76 -7.90 7.56
CA LEU A 90 3.51 -7.68 6.86
C LEU A 90 3.09 -8.97 6.13
N GLN A 91 2.14 -9.69 6.74
CA GLN A 91 1.60 -10.93 6.19
C GLN A 91 0.08 -10.83 6.01
N PRO A 92 -0.50 -11.59 5.06
CA PRO A 92 -1.95 -11.67 4.91
C PRO A 92 -2.61 -12.07 6.24
N ALA A 93 -3.74 -11.44 6.57
CA ALA A 93 -4.53 -11.76 7.76
C ALA A 93 -4.88 -13.26 7.90
N ALA A 94 -5.01 -13.97 6.77
CA ALA A 94 -5.25 -15.41 6.73
C ALA A 94 -4.10 -16.25 7.32
N VAL A 95 -2.86 -15.74 7.30
CA VAL A 95 -1.66 -16.43 7.79
C VAL A 95 -1.46 -16.21 9.29
N THR A 96 -1.94 -15.09 9.84
CA THR A 96 -1.70 -14.68 11.23
C THR A 96 -2.73 -15.21 12.24
N GLY A 97 -3.73 -15.98 11.81
CA GLY A 97 -4.80 -16.50 12.68
C GLY A 97 -5.74 -15.43 13.26
N LYS A 98 -5.52 -14.15 12.94
CA LYS A 98 -6.46 -13.06 13.25
C LYS A 98 -7.67 -13.20 12.33
N HIS A 99 -8.72 -13.89 12.79
CA HIS A 99 -10.03 -13.87 12.13
C HIS A 99 -10.57 -12.42 12.15
N LYS A 100 -10.19 -11.61 11.15
CA LYS A 100 -10.62 -10.21 10.98
C LYS A 100 -12.11 -10.08 10.62
N PHE A 101 -12.77 -11.21 10.37
CA PHE A 101 -14.22 -11.33 10.21
C PHE A 101 -14.80 -12.22 11.31
N ARG A 102 -15.49 -11.60 12.26
CA ARG A 102 -16.45 -12.29 13.13
C ARG A 102 -17.83 -11.75 12.78
N TRP A 103 -18.57 -12.47 11.93
CA TRP A 103 -20.00 -12.23 11.75
C TRP A 103 -20.65 -12.49 13.12
N ARG A 104 -21.10 -11.43 13.80
CA ARG A 104 -22.08 -11.59 14.87
C ARG A 104 -23.39 -11.92 14.17
N LYS A 105 -23.79 -13.20 14.26
CA LYS A 105 -25.19 -13.60 14.05
C LYS A 105 -26.05 -12.98 15.14
#